data_AF-A0A1H8TEN1-F1
#
_entry.id   AF-A0A1H8TEN1-F1
#
_cell.length_a   1.000
_cell.length_b   1.000
_cell.length_c   1.000
_cell.angle_alpha   90.00
_cell.angle_beta   90.00
_cell.angle_gamma   90.00
#
_symmetry.space_group_name_H-M   'P 1'
#
loop_
_entity.id
_entity.type
_entity.pdbx_description
1 polymer ?
#
loop_
_entity_poly.entity_id
_entity_poly.type
_entity_poly.pdbx_seq_one_letter_code
_entity_poly.pdbx_strand_id
1 'polypeptide(L)'
;MRPVSEQTHRDRITTDNPDTERVDQPGREEGVVRHGSHPVEHERPEEWGWHGETGRAGRIGAWIAALVTLTYLVGNHEGRVEDFWVVGIALGIVLMLLLDIRRRKNAWRAK
;
A
#
# COMPACT_ATOMS: atom_id res chain seq x y z
N MET A 1 37.54 29.21 37.95
CA MET A 1 36.57 28.32 37.28
C MET A 1 35.51 29.20 36.62
N ARG A 2 35.42 29.21 35.28
CA ARG A 2 34.33 29.94 34.60
C ARG A 2 33.07 29.07 34.67
N PRO A 3 31.89 29.61 35.03
CA PRO A 3 30.66 28.84 35.01
C PRO A 3 30.37 28.43 33.58
N VAL A 4 30.15 27.13 33.38
CA VAL A 4 29.67 26.59 32.10
C VAL A 4 28.33 27.28 31.82
N SER A 5 28.19 27.90 30.64
CA SER A 5 26.96 28.60 30.29
C SER A 5 25.80 27.59 30.25
N GLU A 6 24.59 28.03 30.64
CA GLU A 6 23.39 27.19 30.62
C GLU A 6 23.14 26.59 29.21
N GLN A 7 23.58 27.30 28.18
CA GLN A 7 23.54 26.86 26.79
C GLN A 7 24.42 25.62 26.55
N THR A 8 25.65 25.59 27.06
CA THR A 8 26.53 24.40 26.97
C THR A 8 25.98 23.22 27.77
N HIS A 9 25.25 23.46 28.86
CA HIS A 9 24.58 22.39 29.60
C HIS A 9 23.38 21.81 28.84
N ARG A 10 22.61 22.65 28.13
CA ARG A 10 21.52 22.21 27.26
C ARG A 10 22.03 21.44 26.03
N ASP A 11 23.13 21.89 25.43
CA ASP A 11 23.77 21.19 24.31
C ASP A 11 24.28 19.79 24.68
N ARG A 12 24.75 19.57 25.92
CA ARG A 12 25.12 18.23 26.39
C ARG A 12 23.92 17.31 26.58
N ILE A 13 22.82 17.81 27.13
CA ILE A 13 21.60 17.01 27.36
C ILE A 13 20.97 16.58 26.03
N THR A 14 21.09 17.39 24.98
CA THR A 14 20.60 17.03 23.63
C THR A 14 21.53 16.09 22.87
N THR A 15 22.81 16.02 23.26
CA THR A 15 23.86 15.24 22.57
C THR A 15 24.11 13.86 23.19
N ASP A 16 23.98 13.72 24.51
CA ASP A 16 24.26 12.50 25.28
C ASP A 16 22.99 11.96 25.97
N ASN A 17 21.96 11.61 25.19
CA ASN A 17 20.78 10.93 25.74
C ASN A 17 20.95 9.40 25.59
N PRO A 18 20.86 8.60 26.67
CA PRO A 18 20.97 7.14 26.60
C PRO A 18 19.89 6.47 25.73
N ASP A 19 18.78 7.17 25.44
CA ASP A 19 17.71 6.70 24.56
C ASP A 19 18.00 6.99 23.07
N THR A 20 19.18 7.52 22.74
CA THR A 20 19.56 7.91 21.38
C THR A 20 20.91 7.34 20.98
N GLU A 21 21.02 6.96 19.71
CA GLU A 21 22.23 6.40 19.10
C GLU A 21 22.57 7.22 17.85
N ARG A 22 23.87 7.36 17.57
CA ARG A 22 24.35 8.04 16.37
C ARG A 22 24.54 7.02 15.26
N VAL A 23 23.90 7.25 14.12
CA VAL A 23 23.98 6.35 12.98
C VAL A 23 24.44 7.11 11.74
N ASP A 24 25.46 6.59 11.09
CA ASP A 24 25.93 7.08 9.78
C ASP A 24 24.87 6.78 8.71
N GLN A 25 24.29 7.85 8.16
CA GLN A 25 23.29 7.74 7.10
C GLN A 25 23.97 7.86 5.72
N PRO A 26 23.68 6.96 4.76
CA PRO A 26 24.27 7.04 3.43
C PRO A 26 23.87 8.36 2.75
N GLY A 27 24.85 9.23 2.48
CA GLY A 27 24.65 10.52 1.82
C GLY A 27 24.29 11.70 2.74
N ARG A 28 24.43 11.59 4.06
CA ARG A 28 24.17 12.67 5.04
C ARG A 28 25.18 12.65 6.21
N GLU A 29 25.35 13.79 6.90
CA GLU A 29 26.08 13.87 8.18
C GLU A 29 25.41 12.99 9.26
N GLU A 30 26.21 12.46 10.20
CA GLU A 30 25.80 11.58 11.31
C GLU A 30 24.52 12.06 12.02
N GLY A 31 23.47 11.23 12.00
CA GLY A 31 22.16 11.56 12.57
C GLY A 31 21.97 10.94 13.96
N VAL A 32 21.39 11.70 14.90
CA VAL A 32 20.94 11.17 16.20
C VAL A 32 19.57 10.54 16.04
N VAL A 33 19.48 9.22 16.19
CA VAL A 33 18.24 8.43 16.09
C VAL A 33 17.87 7.82 17.44
N ARG A 34 16.60 7.42 17.63
CA ARG A 34 16.18 6.70 18.83
C ARG A 34 16.86 5.33 18.87
N HIS A 35 17.30 4.90 20.04
CA HIS A 35 17.93 3.59 20.21
C HIS A 35 16.97 2.48 19.74
N GLY A 36 17.44 1.59 18.86
CA GLY A 36 16.63 0.53 18.24
C GLY A 36 15.85 0.95 16.99
N SER A 37 15.99 2.20 16.50
CA SER A 37 15.45 2.60 15.21
C SER A 37 16.49 2.41 14.10
N HIS A 38 16.04 1.90 12.95
CA HIS A 38 16.88 1.72 11.77
C HIS A 38 16.70 2.92 10.83
N PRO A 39 17.77 3.38 10.15
CA PRO A 39 17.63 4.35 9.06
C PRO A 39 16.63 3.84 8.03
N VAL A 40 15.68 4.68 7.63
CA VAL A 40 14.80 4.37 6.50
C VAL A 40 15.65 4.42 5.25
N GLU A 41 16.10 3.26 4.78
CA GLU A 41 16.96 3.20 3.58
C GLU A 41 16.16 3.50 2.31
N HIS A 42 14.89 3.08 2.25
CA HIS A 42 13.98 3.32 1.14
C HIS A 42 12.55 3.47 1.66
N GLU A 43 11.77 4.34 1.01
CA GLU A 43 10.34 4.48 1.29
C GLU A 43 9.62 3.18 0.96
N ARG A 44 8.83 2.66 1.92
CA ARG A 44 8.03 1.46 1.69
C ARG A 44 6.59 1.85 1.34
N PRO A 45 6.02 1.32 0.25
CA PRO A 45 4.61 1.51 -0.07
C PRO A 45 3.63 0.93 0.96
N GLU A 46 4.06 0.47 2.12
CA GLU A 46 3.17 0.13 3.23
C GLU A 46 3.11 1.22 4.31
N GLU A 47 3.89 2.31 4.18
CA GLU A 47 4.06 3.32 5.24
C GLU A 47 3.22 4.59 4.99
N TRP A 48 2.94 4.93 3.73
CA TRP A 48 2.15 6.08 3.25
C TRP A 48 0.61 6.01 3.45
N GLY A 49 0.10 5.13 4.33
CA GLY A 49 -1.35 5.00 4.64
C GLY A 49 -2.18 3.95 3.86
N TRP A 50 -2.71 4.27 2.67
CA TRP A 50 -3.74 3.44 1.99
C TRP A 50 -3.17 2.18 1.33
N HIS A 51 -3.12 1.07 2.08
CA HIS A 51 -2.59 -0.23 1.58
C HIS A 51 -3.55 -1.40 1.81
N GLY A 52 -4.76 -1.11 2.28
CA GLY A 52 -5.75 -2.14 2.60
C GLY A 52 -6.32 -2.83 1.36
N GLU A 53 -6.33 -4.16 1.36
CA GLU A 53 -7.11 -4.93 0.39
C GLU A 53 -8.60 -4.86 0.76
N THR A 54 -9.46 -4.51 -0.19
CA THR A 54 -10.92 -4.50 0.01
C THR A 54 -11.52 -5.88 0.26
N GLY A 55 -10.76 -6.95 0.03
CA GLY A 55 -11.09 -8.33 0.40
C GLY A 55 -12.45 -8.80 -0.13
N ARG A 56 -13.38 -9.16 0.77
CA ARG A 56 -14.74 -9.61 0.38
C ARG A 56 -15.56 -8.48 -0.24
N ALA A 57 -15.46 -7.26 0.26
CA ALA A 57 -16.23 -6.13 -0.26
C ALA A 57 -15.85 -5.80 -1.71
N GLY A 58 -14.55 -5.80 -2.03
CA GLY A 58 -14.07 -5.58 -3.39
C GLY A 58 -14.58 -6.63 -4.38
N ARG A 59 -14.65 -7.89 -3.95
CA ARG A 59 -15.20 -8.99 -4.78
C ARG A 59 -16.70 -8.87 -5.00
N ILE A 60 -17.46 -8.45 -3.99
CA ILE A 60 -18.89 -8.15 -4.15
C ILE A 60 -19.06 -6.98 -5.13
N GLY A 61 -18.25 -5.92 -4.99
CA GLY A 61 -18.24 -4.80 -5.92
C GLY A 61 -17.97 -5.21 -7.37
N ALA A 62 -17.02 -6.13 -7.59
CA ALA A 62 -16.74 -6.64 -8.93
C ALA A 62 -17.89 -7.48 -9.52
N TRP A 63 -18.60 -8.28 -8.71
CA TRP A 63 -19.82 -8.97 -9.16
C TRP A 63 -20.93 -7.98 -9.54
N ILE A 64 -21.13 -6.95 -8.71
CA ILE A 64 -22.08 -5.86 -9.00
C ILE A 64 -21.69 -5.16 -10.30
N ALA A 65 -20.41 -4.84 -10.49
CA ALA A 65 -19.90 -4.20 -11.71
C ALA A 65 -20.20 -5.05 -12.95
N ALA A 66 -19.94 -6.37 -12.90
CA ALA A 66 -20.28 -7.27 -14.01
C ALA A 66 -21.78 -7.26 -14.35
N LEU A 67 -22.65 -7.29 -13.33
CA LEU A 67 -24.11 -7.23 -13.53
C LEU A 67 -24.56 -5.88 -14.11
N VAL A 68 -24.01 -4.77 -13.62
CA VAL A 68 -24.29 -3.42 -14.14
C VAL A 68 -23.80 -3.28 -15.57
N THR A 69 -22.62 -3.81 -15.92
CA THR A 69 -22.14 -3.82 -17.30
C THR A 69 -23.10 -4.56 -18.21
N LEU A 70 -23.66 -5.70 -17.79
CA LEU A 70 -24.62 -6.45 -18.59
C LEU A 70 -25.95 -5.71 -18.83
N THR A 71 -26.32 -4.73 -17.99
CA THR A 71 -27.53 -3.94 -18.25
C THR A 71 -27.39 -3.04 -19.48
N TYR A 72 -26.15 -2.75 -19.92
CA TYR A 72 -25.89 -1.95 -21.11
C TYR A 72 -26.28 -2.68 -22.40
N LEU A 73 -26.57 -3.99 -22.35
CA LEU A 73 -27.16 -4.72 -23.48
C LEU A 73 -28.61 -4.30 -23.76
N VAL A 74 -29.28 -3.63 -22.81
CA VAL A 74 -30.62 -3.07 -23.01
C VAL A 74 -30.46 -1.62 -23.42
N GLY A 75 -30.52 -1.35 -24.72
CA GLY A 75 -30.25 -0.02 -25.26
C GLY A 75 -30.52 0.09 -26.75
N ASN A 76 -30.02 1.16 -27.36
CA ASN A 76 -30.26 1.50 -28.77
C ASN A 76 -29.21 0.89 -29.73
N HIS A 77 -28.52 -0.19 -29.34
CA HIS A 77 -27.42 -0.73 -30.14
C HIS A 77 -27.93 -1.28 -31.49
N GLU A 78 -27.62 -0.59 -32.58
CA GLU A 78 -27.96 -1.05 -33.94
C GLU A 78 -26.87 -1.96 -34.53
N GLY A 79 -25.60 -1.67 -34.25
CA GLY A 79 -24.45 -2.31 -34.89
C GLY A 79 -23.98 -3.63 -34.28
N ARG A 80 -24.51 -4.04 -33.12
CA ARG A 80 -24.10 -5.22 -32.32
C ARG A 80 -22.60 -5.32 -31.92
N VAL A 81 -21.71 -4.50 -32.49
CA VAL A 81 -20.29 -4.43 -32.13
C VAL A 81 -20.12 -4.05 -30.66
N GLU A 82 -20.94 -3.12 -30.18
CA GLU A 82 -20.97 -2.68 -28.78
C GLU A 82 -21.33 -3.86 -27.84
N ASP A 83 -22.27 -4.71 -28.23
CA ASP A 83 -22.65 -5.90 -27.45
C ASP A 83 -21.46 -6.84 -27.23
N PHE A 84 -20.62 -7.05 -28.25
CA PHE A 84 -19.44 -7.89 -28.11
C PHE A 84 -18.45 -7.34 -27.09
N TRP A 85 -18.26 -6.02 -27.05
CA TRP A 85 -17.42 -5.38 -26.05
C TRP A 85 -18.03 -5.45 -24.65
N VAL A 86 -19.33 -5.18 -24.51
CA VAL A 86 -20.04 -5.28 -23.22
C VAL A 86 -19.95 -6.70 -22.65
N VAL A 87 -20.27 -7.71 -23.47
CA VAL A 87 -20.17 -9.12 -23.08
C VAL A 87 -18.73 -9.50 -22.80
N GLY A 88 -17.77 -9.09 -23.64
CA GLY A 88 -16.35 -9.38 -23.46
C GLY A 88 -15.80 -8.83 -22.14
N ILE A 89 -16.14 -7.59 -21.79
CA ILE A 89 -15.74 -6.96 -20.53
C ILE A 89 -16.39 -7.68 -19.34
N ALA A 90 -17.70 -7.95 -19.40
CA ALA A 90 -18.40 -8.67 -18.34
C ALA A 90 -17.80 -10.07 -18.11
N LEU A 91 -17.51 -10.81 -19.18
CA LEU A 91 -16.83 -12.11 -19.09
C LEU A 91 -15.41 -11.99 -18.53
N GLY A 92 -14.67 -10.93 -18.89
CA GLY A 92 -13.36 -10.65 -18.33
C GLY A 92 -13.41 -10.48 -16.80
N ILE A 93 -14.36 -9.68 -16.30
CA ILE A 93 -14.56 -9.48 -14.85
C ILE A 93 -14.90 -10.80 -14.16
N VAL A 94 -15.85 -11.56 -14.71
CA VAL A 94 -16.27 -12.86 -14.15
C VAL A 94 -15.10 -13.84 -14.14
N LEU A 95 -14.32 -13.93 -15.22
CA LEU A 95 -13.15 -14.80 -15.30
C LEU A 95 -12.12 -14.44 -14.23
N MET A 96 -11.81 -13.15 -14.05
CA MET A 96 -10.90 -12.70 -12.99
C MET A 96 -11.39 -13.10 -11.60
N LEU A 97 -12.69 -12.97 -11.31
CA LEU A 97 -13.28 -13.38 -10.04
C LEU A 97 -13.19 -14.90 -9.82
N LEU A 98 -13.44 -15.71 -10.85
CA LEU A 98 -13.31 -17.16 -10.78
C LEU A 98 -11.85 -17.58 -10.56
N LEU A 99 -10.90 -16.90 -11.20
CA LEU A 99 -9.47 -17.11 -10.99
C LEU A 99 -9.04 -16.71 -9.56
N ASP A 100 -9.51 -15.58 -9.05
CA ASP A 100 -9.30 -15.16 -7.65
C ASP A 100 -9.81 -16.22 -6.67
N ILE A 101 -11.05 -16.66 -6.83
CA ILE A 101 -11.67 -17.69 -5.98
C ILE A 101 -10.85 -18.99 -6.03
N ARG A 102 -10.43 -19.41 -7.23
CA ARG A 102 -9.62 -20.63 -7.39
C ARG A 102 -8.24 -20.49 -6.77
N ARG A 103 -7.56 -19.35 -6.95
CA ARG A 103 -6.27 -19.05 -6.35
C ARG A 103 -6.35 -19.11 -4.83
N ARG A 104 -7.36 -18.48 -4.22
CA ARG A 104 -7.52 -18.47 -2.75
C ARG A 104 -7.84 -19.84 -2.18
N LYS A 105 -8.72 -20.61 -2.83
CA LYS A 105 -9.02 -22.01 -2.41
C LYS A 105 -7.80 -22.92 -2.48
N ASN A 106 -6.84 -22.60 -3.34
CA ASN A 106 -5.61 -23.38 -3.56
C ASN A 106 -4.36 -22.71 -2.97
N ALA A 107 -4.50 -21.67 -2.14
CA ALA A 107 -3.35 -20.91 -1.64
C ALA A 107 -2.36 -21.79 -0.86
N TRP A 108 -2.85 -22.83 -0.16
CA TRP A 108 -2.03 -23.80 0.56
C TRP A 108 -1.20 -24.73 -0.34
N ARG A 109 -1.49 -24.78 -1.66
CA ARG A 109 -0.73 -25.55 -2.65
C ARG A 109 0.37 -24.73 -3.31
N ALA A 110 0.36 -23.40 -3.15
CA ALA A 110 1.44 -22.56 -3.63
C ALA A 110 2.61 -22.70 -2.65
N LYS A 111 3.64 -23.45 -3.04
CA LYS A 111 4.90 -23.62 -2.33
C LYS A 111 6.03 -23.07 -3.19
#